data_AF-A0A9D9BFM2-F1
#
_entry.id   AF-A0A9D9BFM2-F1
#
_cell.length_a   1.000
_cell.length_b   1.000
_cell.length_c   1.000
_cell.angle_alpha   90.00
_cell.angle_beta   90.00
_cell.angle_gamma   90.00
#
_symmetry.space_group_name_H-M   'P 1'
#
loop_
_entity.id
_entity.type
_entity.pdbx_description
1 polymer ?
#
loop_
_entity_poly.entity_id
_entity_poly.type
_entity_poly.pdbx_seq_one_letter_code
_entity_poly.pdbx_strand_id
1 'polypeptide(L)'
;MTAAAAMQTFESDTLEPFRAPYAPDDRKLVEALLKEAASDPVVEKLIDQRARGYIEDMRAVQVGLGGVEDFMREFGLTTREGLAMMVLAEALLRVPDASTADKLIEDKLAAARFDDPSGHKSDTWLVSASSWALGITSRLLHPGDTPQSILSSLVKRMGMPTVRMATRKAMRLLGHQFVLGETIDKALERAKVQEAKGYRYSYDMLGEGARTAG
;
A
#
# COMPACT_ATOMS: atom_id res chain seq x y z
N MET A 1 18.60 27.97 25.51
CA MET A 1 17.19 28.38 25.69
C MET A 1 16.33 27.39 24.93
N THR A 2 15.65 26.52 25.67
CA THR A 2 14.87 25.39 25.14
C THR A 2 13.55 25.87 24.54
N ALA A 3 13.20 25.37 23.36
CA ALA A 3 11.95 25.62 22.62
C ALA A 3 10.70 25.00 23.29
N ALA A 4 10.69 24.92 24.63
CA ALA A 4 9.58 24.42 25.44
C ALA A 4 8.66 25.54 25.97
N ALA A 5 8.99 26.80 25.70
CA ALA A 5 8.38 27.96 26.37
C ALA A 5 7.20 28.61 25.62
N ALA A 6 6.55 27.95 24.67
CA ALA A 6 5.40 28.53 23.97
C ALA A 6 4.32 27.52 23.53
N MET A 7 4.13 26.42 24.26
CA MET A 7 2.82 25.77 24.23
C MET A 7 1.92 26.56 25.19
N GLN A 8 1.16 27.51 24.65
CA GLN A 8 -0.03 27.99 25.34
C GLN A 8 -0.87 26.76 25.66
N THR A 9 -0.98 26.44 26.94
CA THR A 9 -1.99 25.53 27.46
C THR A 9 -3.34 26.12 27.11
N PHE A 10 -3.94 25.66 26.01
CA PHE A 10 -5.34 25.91 25.72
C PHE A 10 -6.14 25.28 26.87
N GLU A 11 -6.76 26.11 27.71
CA GLU A 11 -7.75 25.64 28.68
C GLU A 11 -8.91 25.01 27.88
N SER A 12 -8.97 23.67 27.88
CA SER A 12 -10.02 22.91 27.19
C SER A 12 -11.41 23.19 27.72
N ASP A 13 -11.50 23.75 28.93
CA ASP A 13 -12.73 23.97 29.67
C ASP A 13 -13.61 25.09 29.08
N THR A 14 -13.10 25.85 28.11
CA THR A 14 -13.87 26.88 27.38
C THR A 14 -14.34 26.43 26.00
N LEU A 15 -13.98 25.24 25.54
CA LEU A 15 -14.36 24.74 24.22
C LEU A 15 -15.60 23.87 24.34
N GLU A 16 -16.70 24.33 23.72
CA GLU A 16 -17.90 23.54 23.54
C GLU A 16 -17.57 22.21 22.85
N PRO A 17 -18.19 21.08 23.25
CA PRO A 17 -18.00 19.81 22.59
C PRO A 17 -18.25 19.91 21.08
N PHE A 18 -17.33 19.38 20.27
CA PHE A 18 -17.43 19.42 18.82
C PHE A 18 -18.71 18.72 18.33
N ARG A 19 -19.59 19.49 17.71
CA ARG A 19 -20.90 19.03 17.20
C ARG A 19 -21.17 19.57 15.81
N ALA A 20 -20.16 19.56 14.93
CA ALA A 20 -20.37 19.94 13.54
C ALA A 20 -21.36 18.99 12.83
N PRO A 21 -22.09 19.46 11.80
CA PRO A 21 -22.90 18.59 10.97
C PRO A 21 -22.06 17.46 10.38
N TYR A 22 -22.50 16.21 10.59
CA TYR A 22 -21.74 15.02 10.15
C TYR A 22 -21.72 14.84 8.63
N ALA A 23 -22.85 15.13 7.97
CA ALA A 23 -23.03 14.96 6.54
C ALA A 23 -23.78 16.17 5.94
N PRO A 24 -23.12 17.33 5.77
CA PRO A 24 -23.69 18.46 5.07
C PRO A 24 -23.88 18.16 3.58
N ASP A 25 -24.69 18.97 2.90
CA ASP A 25 -24.90 18.84 1.45
C ASP A 25 -23.61 19.09 0.66
N ASP A 26 -23.21 18.11 -0.15
CA ASP A 26 -21.98 18.14 -0.96
C ASP A 26 -21.94 19.34 -1.91
N ARG A 27 -23.08 19.71 -2.52
CA ARG A 27 -23.12 20.82 -3.49
C ARG A 27 -22.74 22.14 -2.81
N LYS A 28 -23.33 22.44 -1.65
CA LYS A 28 -22.99 23.64 -0.88
C LYS A 28 -21.54 23.65 -0.45
N LEU A 29 -20.99 22.51 -0.05
CA LEU A 29 -19.58 22.40 0.36
C LEU A 29 -18.64 22.65 -0.82
N VAL A 30 -18.88 22.00 -1.97
CA VAL A 30 -18.06 22.16 -3.17
C VAL A 30 -18.13 23.59 -3.72
N GLU A 31 -19.31 24.22 -3.72
CA GLU A 31 -19.46 25.63 -4.13
C GLU A 31 -18.64 26.58 -3.25
N ALA A 32 -18.54 26.31 -1.94
CA ALA A 32 -17.71 27.08 -1.04
C ALA A 32 -16.21 26.85 -1.31
N LEU A 33 -15.79 25.58 -1.45
CA LEU A 33 -14.41 25.21 -1.72
C LEU A 33 -13.90 25.75 -3.06
N LEU A 34 -14.72 25.76 -4.10
CA LEU A 34 -14.34 26.32 -5.41
C LEU A 34 -14.07 27.83 -5.36
N LYS A 35 -14.77 28.56 -4.48
CA LYS A 35 -14.53 30.00 -4.27
C LYS A 35 -13.22 30.23 -3.53
N GLU A 36 -12.90 29.39 -2.56
CA GLU A 36 -11.66 29.48 -1.77
C GLU A 36 -10.44 29.00 -2.55
N ALA A 37 -10.60 27.96 -3.37
CA ALA A 37 -9.54 27.41 -4.22
C ALA A 37 -9.24 28.26 -5.46
N ALA A 38 -9.95 29.37 -5.67
CA ALA A 38 -9.69 30.28 -6.77
C ALA A 38 -8.25 30.85 -6.64
N SER A 39 -7.41 30.53 -7.61
CA SER A 39 -5.99 30.84 -7.61
C SER A 39 -5.63 31.81 -8.74
N ASP A 40 -4.57 32.58 -8.51
CA ASP A 40 -3.99 33.47 -9.50
C ASP A 40 -3.38 32.63 -10.66
N PRO A 41 -3.69 32.94 -11.94
CA PRO A 41 -3.11 32.24 -13.10
C PRO A 41 -1.57 32.16 -13.09
N VAL A 42 -0.89 33.14 -12.49
CA VAL A 42 0.58 33.13 -12.31
C VAL A 42 0.99 32.05 -11.30
N VAL A 43 0.27 31.92 -10.19
CA VAL A 43 0.51 30.88 -9.18
C VAL A 43 0.25 29.50 -9.75
N GLU A 44 -0.84 29.31 -10.49
CA GLU A 44 -1.15 28.06 -11.19
C GLU A 44 -0.02 27.61 -12.12
N LYS A 45 0.54 28.55 -12.89
CA LYS A 45 1.66 28.25 -13.79
C LYS A 45 2.91 27.81 -13.03
N LEU A 46 3.19 28.41 -11.87
CA LEU A 46 4.32 28.01 -11.02
C LEU A 46 4.11 26.63 -10.40
N ILE A 47 2.88 26.33 -9.95
CA ILE A 47 2.50 25.01 -9.43
C ILE A 47 2.69 23.96 -10.52
N ASP A 48 2.15 24.19 -11.72
CA ASP A 48 2.27 23.29 -12.87
C ASP A 48 3.73 23.01 -13.25
N GLN A 49 4.57 24.04 -13.30
CA GLN A 49 6.01 23.89 -13.59
C GLN A 49 6.71 23.04 -12.53
N ARG A 50 6.44 23.31 -11.24
CA ARG A 50 7.07 22.58 -10.13
C ARG A 50 6.61 21.13 -10.07
N ALA A 51 5.31 20.89 -10.22
CA ALA A 51 4.72 19.55 -10.25
C ALA A 51 5.26 18.74 -11.43
N ARG A 52 5.40 19.37 -12.61
CA ARG A 52 6.03 18.74 -13.78
C ARG A 52 7.46 18.31 -13.50
N GLY A 53 8.27 19.18 -12.89
CA GLY A 53 9.64 18.82 -12.49
C GLY A 53 9.68 17.59 -11.58
N TYR A 54 8.82 17.53 -10.56
CA TYR A 54 8.72 16.35 -9.70
C TYR A 54 8.33 15.07 -10.46
N ILE A 55 7.38 15.17 -11.40
CA ILE A 55 6.96 14.03 -12.22
C ILE A 55 8.09 13.57 -13.15
N GLU A 56 8.83 14.50 -13.74
CA GLU A 56 9.98 14.20 -14.60
C GLU A 56 11.10 13.52 -13.81
N ASP A 57 11.45 14.04 -12.63
CA ASP A 57 12.43 13.43 -11.74
C ASP A 57 12.02 12.02 -11.32
N MET A 58 10.75 11.84 -10.93
CA MET A 58 10.20 10.53 -10.55
C MET A 58 10.19 9.52 -11.72
N ARG A 59 10.06 9.98 -12.97
CA ARG A 59 10.12 9.13 -14.17
C ARG A 59 11.55 8.83 -14.60
N ALA A 60 12.46 9.77 -14.43
CA ALA A 60 13.87 9.65 -14.77
C ALA A 60 14.59 8.69 -13.80
N VAL A 61 14.19 8.71 -12.53
CA VAL A 61 14.47 7.61 -11.62
C VAL A 61 13.63 6.43 -12.11
N GLN A 62 14.21 5.58 -12.95
CA GLN A 62 13.76 4.19 -13.03
C GLN A 62 13.86 3.67 -11.61
N VAL A 63 12.72 3.67 -10.89
CA VAL A 63 12.57 2.98 -9.63
C VAL A 63 12.61 1.50 -10.00
N GLY A 64 13.82 1.02 -10.31
CA GLY A 64 14.19 -0.35 -10.04
C GLY A 64 13.99 -0.45 -8.54
N LEU A 65 12.78 -0.85 -8.14
CA LEU A 65 12.56 -1.48 -6.87
C LEU A 65 13.48 -2.68 -6.91
N GLY A 66 14.74 -2.52 -6.49
CA GLY A 66 15.75 -3.57 -6.62
C GLY A 66 15.20 -4.87 -6.05
N GLY A 67 14.42 -4.77 -4.96
CA GLY A 67 13.65 -5.89 -4.43
C GLY A 67 12.69 -6.57 -5.41
N VAL A 68 11.87 -5.84 -6.19
CA VAL A 68 10.83 -6.44 -7.07
C VAL A 68 11.45 -7.04 -8.31
N GLU A 69 12.40 -6.36 -8.93
CA GLU A 69 13.13 -6.89 -10.09
C GLU A 69 13.99 -8.10 -9.71
N ASP A 70 14.65 -8.06 -8.54
CA ASP A 70 15.39 -9.20 -8.01
C ASP A 70 14.44 -10.35 -7.62
N PHE A 71 13.29 -10.05 -7.02
CA PHE A 71 12.24 -11.03 -6.74
C PHE A 71 11.75 -11.72 -8.02
N MET A 72 11.45 -10.95 -9.07
CA MET A 72 11.04 -11.51 -10.35
C MET A 72 12.12 -12.40 -10.96
N ARG A 73 13.39 -11.97 -10.89
CA ARG A 73 14.53 -12.73 -11.41
C ARG A 73 14.75 -14.03 -10.64
N GLU A 74 14.68 -13.99 -9.32
CA GLU A 74 14.91 -15.13 -8.41
C GLU A 74 13.91 -16.26 -8.62
N PHE A 75 12.62 -15.91 -8.81
CA PHE A 75 11.56 -16.89 -9.05
C PHE A 75 11.28 -17.11 -10.54
N GLY A 76 12.04 -16.48 -11.45
CA GLY A 76 11.81 -16.58 -12.90
C GLY A 76 10.36 -16.21 -13.28
N LEU A 77 9.87 -15.10 -12.72
CA LEU A 77 8.51 -14.62 -12.92
C LEU A 77 8.46 -13.67 -14.12
N THR A 78 7.45 -13.85 -14.95
CA THR A 78 7.02 -12.82 -15.89
C THR A 78 6.46 -11.61 -15.13
N THR A 79 6.40 -10.45 -15.77
CA THR A 79 5.78 -9.23 -15.19
C THR A 79 4.35 -9.49 -14.71
N ARG A 80 3.60 -10.33 -15.43
CA ARG A 80 2.22 -10.71 -15.07
C ARG A 80 2.17 -11.56 -13.80
N GLU A 81 3.03 -12.57 -13.70
CA GLU A 81 3.12 -13.42 -12.51
C GLU A 81 3.62 -12.61 -11.30
N GLY A 82 4.61 -11.74 -11.49
CA GLY A 82 5.10 -10.82 -10.45
C GLY A 82 3.98 -9.94 -9.89
N LEU A 83 3.16 -9.35 -10.78
CA LEU A 83 2.02 -8.52 -10.37
C LEU A 83 0.97 -9.34 -9.59
N ALA A 84 0.58 -10.51 -10.09
CA ALA A 84 -0.39 -11.38 -9.42
C ALA A 84 0.09 -11.80 -8.02
N MET A 85 1.40 -12.05 -7.88
CA MET A 85 2.03 -12.37 -6.60
C MET A 85 2.05 -11.19 -5.62
N MET A 86 2.23 -9.95 -6.11
CA MET A 86 2.15 -8.75 -5.26
C MET A 86 0.72 -8.49 -4.77
N VAL A 87 -0.29 -8.69 -5.63
CA VAL A 87 -1.71 -8.57 -5.22
C VAL A 87 -2.06 -9.61 -4.15
N LEU A 88 -1.62 -10.86 -4.34
CA LEU A 88 -1.79 -11.91 -3.33
C LEU A 88 -1.10 -11.53 -2.01
N ALA A 89 0.14 -11.04 -2.08
CA ALA A 89 0.89 -10.64 -0.91
C ALA A 89 0.23 -9.48 -0.15
N GLU A 90 -0.32 -8.47 -0.86
CA GLU A 90 -1.06 -7.37 -0.24
C GLU A 90 -2.33 -7.87 0.48
N ALA A 91 -3.10 -8.74 -0.17
CA ALA A 91 -4.30 -9.32 0.45
C ALA A 91 -3.95 -10.11 1.72
N LEU A 92 -2.81 -10.81 1.73
CA LEU A 92 -2.35 -11.58 2.89
C LEU A 92 -1.74 -10.72 4.00
N LEU A 93 -1.17 -9.57 3.68
CA LEU A 93 -0.70 -8.61 4.69
C LEU A 93 -1.83 -8.02 5.54
N ARG A 94 -3.08 -8.07 5.05
CA ARG A 94 -4.27 -7.67 5.81
C ARG A 94 -4.74 -8.74 6.81
N VAL A 95 -4.14 -9.93 6.81
CA VAL A 95 -4.47 -11.01 7.74
C VAL A 95 -3.56 -10.88 8.98
N PRO A 96 -4.13 -10.63 10.18
CA PRO A 96 -3.35 -10.28 11.37
C PRO A 96 -2.53 -11.44 11.95
N ASP A 97 -2.90 -12.70 11.68
CA ASP A 97 -2.20 -13.89 12.16
C ASP A 97 -1.48 -14.63 11.03
N ALA A 98 -0.18 -14.88 11.22
CA ALA A 98 0.66 -15.58 10.25
C ALA A 98 0.19 -17.02 10.01
N SER A 99 -0.36 -17.70 11.02
CA SER A 99 -0.86 -19.08 10.86
C SER A 99 -2.13 -19.12 10.00
N THR A 100 -2.98 -18.11 10.13
CA THR A 100 -4.20 -17.91 9.34
C THR A 100 -3.83 -17.48 7.93
N ALA A 101 -2.84 -16.61 7.75
CA ALA A 101 -2.32 -16.26 6.43
C ALA A 101 -1.77 -17.50 5.70
N ASP A 102 -1.02 -18.37 6.39
CA ASP A 102 -0.49 -19.61 5.82
C ASP A 102 -1.59 -20.61 5.44
N LYS A 103 -2.64 -20.73 6.26
CA LYS A 103 -3.82 -21.55 5.93
C LYS A 103 -4.58 -20.95 4.74
N LEU A 104 -4.70 -19.62 4.67
CA LEU A 104 -5.38 -18.93 3.58
C LEU A 104 -4.60 -19.02 2.26
N ILE A 105 -3.27 -18.98 2.32
CA ILE A 105 -2.37 -19.32 1.21
C ILE A 105 -2.69 -20.72 0.70
N GLU A 106 -2.75 -21.71 1.60
CA GLU A 106 -3.02 -23.09 1.25
C GLU A 106 -4.41 -23.26 0.62
N ASP A 107 -5.45 -22.75 1.26
CA ASP A 107 -6.83 -22.88 0.80
C ASP A 107 -7.07 -22.19 -0.55
N LYS A 108 -6.56 -20.96 -0.72
CA LYS A 108 -6.77 -20.19 -1.96
C LYS A 108 -5.92 -20.69 -3.12
N LEU A 109 -4.69 -21.16 -2.86
CA LEU A 109 -3.83 -21.74 -3.91
C LEU A 109 -4.22 -23.18 -4.24
N ALA A 110 -4.78 -23.92 -3.28
CA ALA A 110 -5.40 -25.22 -3.54
C ALA A 110 -6.68 -25.06 -4.37
N ALA A 111 -7.51 -24.05 -4.09
CA ALA A 111 -8.67 -23.72 -4.93
C ALA A 111 -8.25 -23.36 -6.37
N ALA A 112 -7.10 -22.68 -6.55
CA ALA A 112 -6.56 -22.40 -7.87
C ALA A 112 -6.07 -23.66 -8.64
N ARG A 113 -5.86 -24.81 -7.97
CA ARG A 113 -5.51 -26.07 -8.66
C ARG A 113 -6.70 -26.72 -9.37
N PHE A 114 -7.90 -26.47 -8.87
CA PHE A 114 -9.12 -26.97 -9.46
C PHE A 114 -9.69 -25.83 -10.29
N ASP A 115 -9.62 -25.95 -11.62
CA ASP A 115 -10.36 -25.09 -12.54
C ASP A 115 -11.86 -25.35 -12.29
N ASP A 116 -12.43 -24.78 -11.22
CA ASP A 116 -13.85 -24.89 -10.88
C ASP A 116 -14.63 -23.85 -11.69
N PRO A 117 -15.44 -24.25 -12.68
CA PRO A 117 -16.24 -23.32 -13.48
C PRO A 117 -17.41 -22.71 -12.68
N SER A 118 -17.61 -23.11 -11.42
CA SER A 118 -18.77 -22.75 -10.58
C SER A 118 -18.41 -22.00 -9.28
N GLY A 119 -17.14 -21.67 -9.07
CA GLY A 119 -16.67 -21.01 -7.85
C GLY A 119 -17.07 -19.54 -7.75
N HIS A 120 -17.88 -19.21 -6.74
CA HIS A 120 -18.30 -17.86 -6.35
C HIS A 120 -17.20 -16.81 -6.58
N LYS A 121 -17.51 -15.84 -7.44
CA LYS A 121 -16.69 -14.64 -7.68
C LYS A 121 -16.55 -13.92 -6.35
N SER A 122 -15.45 -14.15 -5.66
CA SER A 122 -15.12 -13.38 -4.46
C SER A 122 -14.59 -12.03 -4.93
N ASP A 123 -15.46 -11.02 -4.87
CA ASP A 123 -15.19 -9.61 -5.23
C ASP A 123 -14.01 -8.99 -4.45
N THR A 124 -13.45 -9.70 -3.46
CA THR A 124 -12.39 -9.23 -2.57
C THR A 124 -11.03 -9.06 -3.27
N TRP A 125 -10.73 -9.78 -4.35
CA TRP A 125 -9.43 -9.69 -5.04
C TRP A 125 -9.33 -8.49 -6.00
N LEU A 126 -10.45 -7.96 -6.50
CA LEU A 126 -10.45 -6.90 -7.51
C LEU A 126 -10.27 -5.49 -6.92
N VAL A 127 -10.53 -5.31 -5.63
CA VAL A 127 -10.46 -3.98 -4.99
C VAL A 127 -9.01 -3.58 -4.63
N SER A 128 -8.13 -4.56 -4.39
CA SER A 128 -6.74 -4.35 -3.97
C SER A 128 -5.78 -4.02 -5.12
N ALA A 129 -6.17 -4.31 -6.37
CA ALA A 129 -5.33 -4.01 -7.52
C ALA A 129 -5.07 -2.50 -7.69
N SER A 130 -5.91 -1.63 -7.12
CA SER A 130 -5.88 -0.17 -7.26
C SER A 130 -4.51 0.49 -6.95
N SER A 131 -3.80 0.02 -5.93
CA SER A 131 -2.49 0.58 -5.52
C SER A 131 -1.36 0.34 -6.54
N TRP A 132 -1.41 -0.77 -7.28
CA TRP A 132 -0.47 -1.08 -8.36
C TRP A 132 -1.07 -0.88 -9.77
N ALA A 133 -2.41 -0.79 -9.87
CA ALA A 133 -3.18 -0.55 -11.09
C ALA A 133 -2.96 0.84 -11.67
N LEU A 134 -2.69 1.83 -10.82
CA LEU A 134 -2.41 3.19 -11.25
C LEU A 134 -1.06 3.33 -11.98
N GLY A 135 -0.13 2.37 -11.85
CA GLY A 135 1.21 2.46 -12.44
C GLY A 135 1.42 1.66 -13.74
N ILE A 136 0.96 0.41 -13.83
CA ILE A 136 1.47 -0.54 -14.85
C ILE A 136 0.36 -1.38 -15.52
N THR A 137 -0.85 -1.42 -14.96
CA THR A 137 -1.77 -2.55 -15.19
C THR A 137 -2.67 -2.41 -16.42
N SER A 138 -2.84 -1.21 -17.00
CA SER A 138 -3.79 -1.03 -18.12
C SER A 138 -3.33 -1.61 -19.47
N ARG A 139 -2.04 -1.98 -19.62
CA ARG A 139 -1.48 -2.44 -20.91
C ARG A 139 -1.03 -3.90 -20.96
N LEU A 140 -1.09 -4.64 -19.84
CA LEU A 140 -0.43 -5.96 -19.72
C LEU A 140 -1.37 -7.13 -19.41
N LEU A 141 -2.65 -6.89 -19.14
CA LEU A 141 -3.64 -7.95 -18.96
C LEU A 141 -4.41 -8.15 -20.26
N HIS A 142 -4.37 -9.36 -20.81
CA HIS A 142 -5.25 -9.70 -21.93
C HIS A 142 -6.70 -9.77 -21.43
N PRO A 143 -7.70 -9.47 -22.29
CA PRO A 143 -9.10 -9.68 -21.96
C PRO A 143 -9.33 -11.14 -21.54
N GLY A 144 -9.63 -11.37 -20.26
CA GLY A 144 -9.90 -12.71 -19.70
C GLY A 144 -8.84 -13.25 -18.72
N ASP A 145 -7.66 -12.63 -18.60
CA ASP A 145 -6.68 -13.00 -17.58
C ASP A 145 -7.14 -12.51 -16.19
N THR A 146 -7.31 -13.43 -15.24
CA THR A 146 -7.57 -13.11 -13.82
C THR A 146 -6.31 -13.41 -13.00
N PRO A 147 -6.05 -12.69 -11.89
CA PRO A 147 -4.95 -13.03 -10.98
C PRO A 147 -4.97 -14.50 -10.56
N GLN A 148 -6.16 -15.10 -10.43
CA GLN A 148 -6.37 -16.50 -10.08
C GLN A 148 -5.88 -17.46 -11.18
N SER A 149 -6.18 -17.19 -12.46
CA SER A 149 -5.71 -18.04 -13.57
C SER A 149 -4.20 -17.94 -13.79
N ILE A 150 -3.62 -16.77 -13.56
CA ILE A 150 -2.16 -16.58 -13.59
C ILE A 150 -1.51 -17.39 -12.46
N LEU A 151 -2.05 -17.30 -11.26
CA LEU A 151 -1.52 -17.99 -10.09
C LEU A 151 -1.68 -19.52 -10.17
N SER A 152 -2.78 -20.02 -10.74
CA SER A 152 -2.94 -21.46 -11.00
C SER A 152 -1.89 -21.97 -11.99
N SER A 153 -1.62 -21.22 -13.06
CA SER A 153 -0.58 -21.56 -14.03
C SER A 153 0.81 -21.54 -13.40
N LEU A 154 1.07 -20.59 -12.49
CA LEU A 154 2.31 -20.47 -11.75
C LEU A 154 2.52 -21.66 -10.80
N VAL A 155 1.47 -22.10 -10.10
CA VAL A 155 1.50 -23.31 -9.25
C VAL A 155 1.74 -24.57 -10.09
N LYS A 156 1.11 -24.68 -11.27
CA LYS A 156 1.35 -25.79 -12.21
C LYS A 156 2.81 -25.83 -12.69
N ARG A 157 3.42 -24.65 -12.91
CA ARG A 157 4.81 -24.52 -13.39
C ARG A 157 5.87 -24.73 -12.32
N MET A 158 5.71 -24.14 -11.14
CA MET A 158 6.75 -24.04 -10.10
C MET A 158 6.52 -24.94 -8.89
N GLY A 159 5.33 -25.52 -8.77
CA GLY A 159 4.91 -26.29 -7.60
C GLY A 159 4.48 -25.41 -6.42
N MET A 160 3.58 -25.96 -5.61
CA MET A 160 2.99 -25.26 -4.47
C MET A 160 4.01 -24.78 -3.41
N PRO A 161 5.05 -25.57 -3.05
CA PRO A 161 6.04 -25.13 -2.08
C PRO A 161 6.78 -23.86 -2.55
N THR A 162 7.13 -23.78 -3.83
CA THR A 162 7.86 -22.65 -4.41
C THR A 162 7.01 -21.39 -4.46
N VAL A 163 5.74 -21.52 -4.88
CA VAL A 163 4.81 -20.38 -4.89
C VAL A 163 4.57 -19.87 -3.47
N ARG A 164 4.43 -20.74 -2.46
CA ARG A 164 4.34 -20.34 -1.05
C ARG A 164 5.58 -19.54 -0.60
N MET A 165 6.78 -19.99 -0.95
CA MET A 165 8.01 -19.26 -0.64
C MET A 165 8.05 -17.89 -1.33
N ALA A 166 7.65 -17.84 -2.60
CA ALA A 166 7.57 -16.60 -3.37
C ALA A 166 6.57 -15.62 -2.74
N THR A 167 5.39 -16.08 -2.32
CA THR A 167 4.38 -15.25 -1.64
C THR A 167 4.91 -14.68 -0.34
N ARG A 168 5.58 -15.48 0.49
CA ARG A 168 6.20 -14.98 1.74
C ARG A 168 7.31 -13.97 1.48
N LYS A 169 8.07 -14.12 0.39
CA LYS A 169 9.10 -13.15 0.02
C LYS A 169 8.48 -11.86 -0.51
N ALA A 170 7.42 -11.93 -1.31
CA ALA A 170 6.65 -10.78 -1.74
C ALA A 170 6.02 -10.04 -0.55
N MET A 171 5.44 -10.75 0.42
CA MET A 171 4.91 -10.16 1.66
C MET A 171 6.00 -9.45 2.46
N ARG A 172 7.20 -10.03 2.58
CA ARG A 172 8.34 -9.36 3.23
C ARG A 172 8.78 -8.12 2.46
N LEU A 173 8.83 -8.20 1.14
CA LEU A 173 9.21 -7.09 0.28
C LEU A 173 8.24 -5.91 0.40
N LEU A 174 6.94 -6.17 0.34
CA LEU A 174 5.91 -5.17 0.58
C LEU A 174 5.97 -4.67 2.03
N GLY A 175 6.09 -5.58 3.00
CA GLY A 175 6.22 -5.25 4.43
C GLY A 175 7.44 -4.37 4.73
N HIS A 176 8.56 -4.51 4.02
CA HIS A 176 9.72 -3.62 4.17
C HIS A 176 9.47 -2.20 3.65
N GLN A 177 8.54 -2.01 2.71
CA GLN A 177 8.13 -0.69 2.24
C GLN A 177 7.13 -0.01 3.18
N PHE A 178 6.32 -0.79 3.90
CA PHE A 178 5.25 -0.27 4.77
C PHE A 178 5.61 -0.28 6.27
N VAL A 179 6.50 -1.16 6.71
CA VAL A 179 6.87 -1.38 8.11
C VAL A 179 8.39 -1.23 8.26
N LEU A 180 8.81 -0.10 8.82
CA LEU A 180 10.22 0.22 9.03
C LEU A 180 10.89 -0.81 9.96
N GLY A 181 10.18 -1.32 10.96
CA GLY A 181 10.61 -2.41 11.84
C GLY A 181 9.42 -3.07 12.53
N GLU A 182 9.51 -4.37 12.80
CA GLU A 182 8.47 -5.15 13.49
C GLU A 182 8.22 -4.65 14.93
N THR A 183 9.23 -4.03 15.54
CA THR A 183 9.14 -3.32 16.81
C THR A 183 9.66 -1.91 16.62
N ILE A 184 9.27 -1.00 17.51
CA ILE A 184 9.77 0.38 17.49
C ILE A 184 11.30 0.44 17.60
N ASP A 185 11.91 -0.43 18.40
CA ASP A 185 13.37 -0.51 18.53
C ASP A 185 14.06 -0.86 17.20
N LYS A 186 13.53 -1.87 16.49
CA LYS A 186 14.03 -2.25 15.16
C LYS A 186 13.83 -1.13 14.15
N ALA A 187 12.72 -0.39 14.25
CA ALA A 187 12.42 0.73 13.36
C ALA A 187 13.37 1.91 13.61
N LEU A 188 13.66 2.24 14.88
CA LEU A 188 14.62 3.27 15.27
C LEU A 188 16.06 2.92 14.85
N GLU A 189 16.47 1.66 15.02
CA GLU A 189 17.80 1.22 14.59
C GLU A 189 18.00 1.38 13.07
N ARG A 190 16.99 1.01 12.28
CA ARG A 190 17.01 1.15 10.81
C ARG A 190 16.95 2.61 10.36
N ALA A 191 16.25 3.47 11.08
CA ALA A 191 16.12 4.89 10.75
C ALA A 191 17.47 5.63 10.76
N LYS A 192 18.39 5.26 11.66
CA LYS A 192 19.70 5.91 11.85
C LYS A 192 20.47 6.16 10.55
N VAL A 193 20.41 5.23 9.60
CA VAL A 193 21.13 5.32 8.32
C VAL A 193 20.65 6.50 7.47
N GLN A 194 19.34 6.75 7.45
CA GLN A 194 18.76 7.84 6.68
C GLN A 194 18.71 9.14 7.51
N GLU A 195 18.56 9.06 8.83
CA GLU A 195 18.72 10.22 9.72
C GLU A 195 20.10 10.85 9.60
N ALA A 196 21.16 10.04 9.45
CA ALA A 196 22.51 10.54 9.17
C ALA A 196 22.61 11.35 7.87
N LYS A 197 21.67 11.20 6.93
CA LYS A 197 21.56 11.98 5.70
C LYS A 197 20.63 13.19 5.83
N GLY A 198 20.09 13.45 7.03
CA GLY A 198 19.20 14.56 7.32
C GLY A 198 17.70 14.27 7.19
N TYR A 199 17.31 13.02 6.91
CA TYR A 199 15.89 12.63 6.92
C TYR A 199 15.35 12.59 8.35
N ARG A 200 14.03 12.78 8.49
CA ARG A 200 13.30 12.64 9.76
C ARG A 200 12.18 11.64 9.57
N TYR A 201 11.94 10.84 10.60
CA TYR A 201 10.88 9.83 10.61
C TYR A 201 9.73 10.23 11.54
N SER A 202 8.52 9.91 11.10
CA SER A 202 7.33 9.83 11.95
C SER A 202 6.90 8.37 11.97
N TYR A 203 6.58 7.85 13.15
CA TYR A 203 6.24 6.44 13.35
C TYR A 203 4.74 6.29 13.51
N ASP A 204 4.10 5.61 12.57
CA ASP A 204 2.73 5.12 12.72
C ASP A 204 2.77 3.73 13.35
N MET A 205 2.20 3.60 14.55
CA MET A 205 2.28 2.39 15.36
C MET A 205 1.24 1.32 14.98
N LEU A 206 0.43 1.54 13.93
CA LEU A 206 -0.54 0.58 13.34
C LEU A 206 -1.56 -0.04 14.31
N GLY A 207 -1.59 0.38 15.57
CA GLY A 207 -2.49 -0.13 16.59
C GLY A 207 -3.85 0.55 16.52
N GLU A 208 -4.88 -0.18 16.15
CA GLU A 208 -6.27 0.30 16.14
C GLU A 208 -7.23 -0.70 16.82
N GLY A 209 -8.27 -0.20 17.49
CA GLY A 209 -9.40 -1.01 17.96
C GLY A 209 -9.08 -2.10 19.00
N ALA A 210 -8.38 -1.75 20.08
CA ALA A 210 -8.02 -2.66 21.17
C ALA A 210 -9.20 -3.54 21.65
N ARG A 211 -8.98 -4.85 21.74
CA ARG A 211 -10.01 -5.86 22.09
C ARG A 211 -9.87 -6.46 23.48
N THR A 212 -8.72 -6.28 24.10
CA THR A 212 -8.41 -6.77 25.44
C THR A 212 -7.86 -5.62 26.27
N ALA A 213 -8.14 -5.63 27.56
CA ALA A 213 -7.38 -4.80 28.50
C ALA A 213 -5.94 -5.34 28.53
N GLY A 214 -4.99 -4.54 28.07
CA GLY A 214 -3.56 -4.87 28.11
C GLY A 214 -3.03 -4.98 29.53
#